data_AF-A0AAW5T555-F1
#
_entry.id   AF-A0AAW5T555-F1
#
_cell.length_a   1.000
_cell.length_b   1.000
_cell.length_c   1.000
_cell.angle_alpha   90.00
_cell.angle_beta   90.00
_cell.angle_gamma   90.00
#
_symmetry.space_group_name_H-M   'P 1'
#
loop_
_entity.id
_entity.type
_entity.pdbx_description
1 polymer ?
#
loop_
_entity_poly.entity_id
_entity_poly.type
_entity_poly.pdbx_seq_one_letter_code
_entity_poly.pdbx_strand_id
1 'polypeptide(L)'
;MTRRGVRKYVDDLLAGRRPASFPADDFDAAQIRTAIELRAAEPGADEPRPEFVDGLKSRIAQQFSPGELEGAAPTHQRLSATRRQVIVGSAAAATAAVAAVSIEHLVTGRGVPAGTEQAGAELVPNEGAWLAVAKSADLAEGSVLPFELPTVTGFVRRAAGGNVEAVSGVCTHQGCKLWFDDSADSLRCPCHVTSFSPAGEVLTHQLPIAPKPLPHFEVRERAGNIEVLAPRPPARPA
;
A
#
# COMPACT_ATOMS: atom_id res chain seq x y z
N MET A 1 -1.44 7.81 -32.98
CA MET A 1 -2.03 8.20 -31.68
C MET A 1 -3.47 8.60 -31.94
N THR A 2 -4.43 7.79 -31.49
CA THR A 2 -5.82 7.96 -31.91
C THR A 2 -6.52 8.85 -30.90
N ARG A 3 -6.71 10.14 -31.21
CA ARG A 3 -7.67 11.03 -30.50
C ARG A 3 -9.03 10.37 -30.25
N ARG A 4 -9.38 9.40 -31.11
CA ARG A 4 -10.55 8.52 -30.98
C ARG A 4 -10.54 7.61 -29.75
N GLY A 5 -9.37 7.14 -29.31
CA GLY A 5 -9.17 6.31 -28.11
C GLY A 5 -9.48 7.11 -26.84
N VAL A 6 -8.82 8.25 -26.64
CA VAL A 6 -9.10 9.17 -25.52
C VAL A 6 -10.56 9.58 -25.50
N ARG A 7 -11.10 10.03 -26.65
CA ARG A 7 -12.49 10.45 -26.72
C ARG A 7 -13.46 9.34 -26.30
N LYS A 8 -13.29 8.13 -26.85
CA LYS A 8 -14.13 6.99 -26.48
C LYS A 8 -13.99 6.65 -25.00
N TYR A 9 -12.78 6.70 -24.46
CA TYR A 9 -12.52 6.45 -23.04
C TYR A 9 -13.28 7.45 -22.15
N VAL A 10 -13.17 8.75 -22.47
CA VAL A 10 -13.87 9.82 -21.74
C VAL A 10 -15.39 9.68 -21.90
N ASP A 11 -15.90 9.40 -23.10
CA ASP A 11 -17.33 9.20 -23.35
C ASP A 11 -17.89 7.99 -22.56
N ASP A 12 -17.12 6.91 -22.42
CA ASP A 12 -17.48 5.75 -21.60
C ASP A 12 -17.47 6.11 -20.11
N LEU A 13 -16.44 6.82 -19.65
CA LEU A 13 -16.29 7.26 -18.26
C LEU A 13 -17.45 8.17 -17.82
N LEU A 14 -17.76 9.20 -18.62
CA LEU A 14 -18.86 10.14 -18.35
C LEU A 14 -20.22 9.45 -18.37
N ALA A 15 -20.37 8.40 -19.18
CA ALA A 15 -21.58 7.60 -19.22
C ALA A 15 -21.66 6.52 -18.10
N GLY A 16 -20.72 6.50 -17.16
CA GLY A 16 -20.67 5.52 -16.08
C GLY A 16 -20.38 4.09 -16.54
N ARG A 17 -19.88 3.91 -17.77
CA ARG A 17 -19.48 2.61 -18.31
C ARG A 17 -18.00 2.38 -18.02
N ARG A 18 -17.60 1.10 -17.95
CA ARG A 18 -16.19 0.73 -17.86
C ARG A 18 -15.47 1.06 -19.18
N PRO A 19 -14.48 1.98 -19.18
CA PRO A 19 -13.77 2.31 -20.40
C PRO A 19 -12.91 1.14 -20.90
N ALA A 20 -12.80 0.99 -22.23
CA ALA A 20 -11.90 0.01 -22.83
C ALA A 20 -10.44 0.50 -22.80
N SER A 21 -9.50 -0.43 -22.59
CA SER A 21 -8.06 -0.13 -22.65
C SER A 21 -7.63 0.21 -24.08
N PHE A 22 -6.74 1.18 -24.23
CA PHE A 22 -6.09 1.51 -25.50
C PHE A 22 -4.65 1.99 -25.25
N PRO A 23 -3.76 1.94 -26.25
CA PRO A 23 -2.42 2.51 -26.11
C PRO A 23 -2.51 4.03 -25.99
N ALA A 24 -2.15 4.56 -24.82
CA ALA A 24 -2.13 6.00 -24.51
C ALA A 24 -0.69 6.47 -24.32
N ASP A 25 -0.38 7.67 -24.78
CA ASP A 25 0.87 8.36 -24.45
C ASP A 25 0.70 9.25 -23.19
N ASP A 26 1.75 9.97 -22.82
CA ASP A 26 1.72 10.84 -21.64
C ASP A 26 0.69 11.98 -21.74
N PHE A 27 0.48 12.50 -22.96
CA PHE A 27 -0.52 13.53 -23.20
C PHE A 27 -1.95 12.98 -23.05
N ASP A 28 -2.25 11.85 -23.68
CA ASP A 28 -3.51 11.14 -23.56
C ASP A 28 -3.79 10.78 -22.07
N ALA A 29 -2.77 10.34 -21.34
CA ALA A 29 -2.87 10.03 -19.91
C ALA A 29 -3.21 11.27 -19.06
N ALA A 30 -2.62 12.43 -19.34
CA ALA A 30 -2.95 13.67 -18.65
C ALA A 30 -4.41 14.09 -18.86
N GLN A 31 -4.92 13.95 -20.09
CA GLN A 31 -6.33 14.21 -20.41
C GLN A 31 -7.26 13.24 -19.68
N ILE A 32 -6.91 11.96 -19.62
CA ILE A 32 -7.68 10.95 -18.88
C ILE A 32 -7.74 11.27 -17.39
N ARG A 33 -6.60 11.63 -16.76
CA ARG A 33 -6.57 12.00 -15.33
C ARG A 33 -7.51 13.16 -15.03
N THR A 34 -7.50 14.18 -15.88
CA THR A 34 -8.40 15.34 -15.73
C THR A 34 -9.87 14.90 -15.80
N ALA A 35 -10.23 14.02 -16.74
CA ALA A 35 -11.59 13.50 -16.85
C ALA A 35 -12.00 12.64 -15.63
N ILE A 36 -11.07 11.88 -15.06
CA ILE A 36 -11.28 11.11 -13.82
C ILE A 36 -11.54 12.04 -12.64
N GLU A 37 -10.74 13.10 -12.48
CA GLU A 37 -10.90 14.09 -11.40
C GLU A 37 -12.27 14.78 -11.49
N LEU A 38 -12.68 15.21 -12.68
CA LEU A 38 -13.99 15.83 -12.90
C LEU A 38 -15.15 14.88 -12.56
N ARG A 39 -15.03 13.61 -12.94
CA ARG A 39 -16.04 12.59 -12.62
C ARG A 39 -16.09 12.31 -11.12
N ALA A 40 -14.95 12.25 -10.45
CA ALA A 40 -14.86 12.02 -9.01
C ALA A 40 -15.42 13.19 -8.20
N ALA A 41 -15.47 14.39 -8.78
CA ALA A 41 -16.05 15.58 -8.16
C ALA A 41 -17.59 15.67 -8.29
N GLU A 42 -18.25 14.77 -9.03
CA GLU A 42 -19.71 14.76 -9.13
C GLU A 42 -20.36 14.36 -7.80
N PRO A 43 -21.47 15.01 -7.38
CA PRO A 43 -22.18 14.63 -6.17
C PRO A 43 -22.62 13.15 -6.18
N GLY A 44 -22.26 12.40 -5.14
CA GLY A 44 -22.56 10.97 -5.02
C GLY A 44 -21.61 10.05 -5.79
N ALA A 45 -20.53 10.56 -6.39
CA ALA A 45 -19.48 9.74 -7.00
C ALA A 45 -18.64 8.97 -5.98
N ASP A 46 -18.70 9.38 -4.71
CA ASP A 46 -18.08 8.74 -3.54
C ASP A 46 -18.88 7.52 -3.03
N GLU A 47 -20.15 7.40 -3.40
CA GLU A 47 -20.98 6.26 -3.02
C GLU A 47 -20.92 5.11 -4.04
N PRO A 48 -20.73 3.86 -3.61
CA PRO A 48 -20.77 2.72 -4.51
C PRO A 48 -22.20 2.49 -5.03
N ARG A 49 -22.30 2.13 -6.32
CA ARG A 49 -23.58 1.79 -6.95
C ARG A 49 -24.28 0.63 -6.21
N PRO A 50 -25.59 0.73 -5.88
CA PRO A 50 -26.31 -0.31 -5.14
C PRO A 50 -26.21 -1.69 -5.79
N GLU A 51 -26.35 -1.76 -7.13
CA GLU A 51 -26.22 -3.00 -7.90
C GLU A 51 -24.83 -3.66 -7.78
N PHE A 52 -23.78 -2.86 -7.63
CA PHE A 52 -22.42 -3.36 -7.40
C PHE A 52 -22.28 -3.94 -5.98
N VAL A 53 -22.82 -3.24 -4.99
CA VAL A 53 -22.80 -3.68 -3.58
C VAL A 53 -23.54 -5.00 -3.44
N ASP A 54 -24.73 -5.13 -4.04
CA ASP A 54 -25.51 -6.36 -4.00
C ASP A 54 -24.78 -7.51 -4.71
N GLY A 55 -24.22 -7.26 -5.89
CA GLY A 55 -23.42 -8.25 -6.61
C GLY A 55 -22.14 -8.66 -5.87
N LEU A 56 -21.52 -7.76 -5.10
CA LEU A 56 -20.38 -8.09 -4.23
C LEU A 56 -20.82 -8.95 -3.05
N LYS A 57 -21.92 -8.59 -2.38
CA LYS A 57 -22.50 -9.38 -1.28
C LYS A 57 -22.83 -10.81 -1.72
N SER A 58 -23.45 -10.99 -2.90
CA SER A 58 -23.75 -12.31 -3.44
C SER A 58 -22.49 -13.14 -3.71
N ARG A 59 -21.43 -12.55 -4.27
CA ARG A 59 -20.16 -13.25 -4.51
C ARG A 59 -19.46 -13.68 -3.23
N ILE A 60 -19.40 -12.78 -2.25
CA ILE A 60 -18.84 -13.10 -0.93
C ILE A 60 -19.64 -14.24 -0.30
N ALA A 61 -20.99 -14.16 -0.30
CA ALA A 61 -21.83 -15.23 0.22
C ALA A 61 -21.55 -16.59 -0.46
N GLN A 62 -21.39 -16.63 -1.78
CA GLN A 62 -21.02 -17.86 -2.50
C GLN A 62 -19.67 -18.44 -2.08
N GLN A 63 -18.69 -17.61 -1.74
CA GLN A 63 -17.38 -18.07 -1.28
C GLN A 63 -17.40 -18.62 0.15
N PHE A 64 -18.37 -18.21 0.96
CA PHE A 64 -18.49 -18.60 2.38
C PHE A 64 -19.61 -19.60 2.66
N SER A 65 -20.48 -19.90 1.68
CA SER A 65 -21.47 -20.97 1.79
C SER A 65 -20.78 -22.33 1.94
N PRO A 66 -20.88 -23.01 3.09
CA PRO A 66 -20.34 -24.34 3.27
C PRO A 66 -21.30 -25.34 2.61
N GLY A 67 -20.92 -25.88 1.45
CA GLY A 67 -21.73 -26.93 0.81
C GLY A 67 -21.52 -27.12 -0.68
N GLU A 68 -20.29 -27.45 -1.09
CA GLU A 68 -20.03 -28.20 -2.35
C GLU A 68 -18.72 -29.01 -2.21
N LEU A 69 -18.56 -29.64 -1.04
CA LEU A 69 -17.55 -30.67 -0.80
C LEU A 69 -18.20 -32.06 -0.73
N GLU A 70 -19.14 -32.39 -1.63
CA GLU A 70 -19.45 -33.79 -1.93
C GLU A 70 -19.88 -33.95 -3.41
N GLY A 71 -19.05 -34.62 -4.20
CA GLY A 71 -19.54 -35.43 -5.33
C GLY A 71 -19.56 -34.82 -6.74
N ALA A 72 -18.46 -34.23 -7.22
CA ALA A 72 -18.22 -34.15 -8.66
C ALA A 72 -16.74 -34.41 -8.98
N ALA A 73 -16.48 -35.57 -9.59
CA ALA A 73 -15.17 -35.89 -10.17
C ALA A 73 -14.73 -34.77 -11.14
N PRO A 74 -13.44 -34.45 -11.24
CA PRO A 74 -12.97 -33.40 -12.14
C PRO A 74 -13.21 -33.84 -13.58
N THR A 75 -14.29 -33.36 -14.20
CA THR A 75 -14.34 -33.29 -15.66
C THR A 75 -13.30 -32.25 -16.05
N HIS A 76 -12.14 -32.72 -16.51
CA HIS A 76 -11.15 -31.88 -17.16
C HIS A 76 -11.86 -31.09 -18.27
N GLN A 77 -12.13 -29.81 -18.01
CA GLN A 77 -12.49 -28.87 -19.06
C GLN A 77 -11.29 -28.83 -19.99
N ARG A 78 -11.43 -29.48 -21.15
CA ARG A 78 -10.48 -29.40 -22.25
C ARG A 78 -10.21 -27.93 -22.50
N LEU A 79 -8.99 -27.51 -22.21
CA LEU A 79 -8.46 -26.23 -22.64
C LEU A 79 -8.68 -26.15 -24.16
N SER A 80 -9.61 -25.28 -24.57
CA SER A 80 -9.81 -24.95 -25.98
C SER A 80 -8.54 -24.23 -26.43
N ALA A 81 -7.64 -25.00 -27.03
CA ALA A 81 -6.37 -24.52 -27.52
C ALA A 81 -6.61 -23.54 -28.67
N THR A 82 -6.61 -22.24 -28.36
CA THR A 82 -6.45 -21.22 -29.38
C THR A 82 -5.07 -21.35 -30.01
N ARG A 83 -5.05 -21.25 -31.34
CA ARG A 83 -3.99 -21.50 -32.35
C ARG A 83 -2.63 -20.80 -32.17
N ARG A 84 -2.22 -20.40 -30.96
CA ARG A 84 -1.09 -19.49 -30.72
C ARG A 84 0.05 -20.03 -29.84
N GLN A 85 0.03 -21.29 -29.45
CA GLN A 85 1.13 -21.90 -28.70
C GLN A 85 1.61 -23.20 -29.37
N VAL A 86 2.26 -23.05 -30.51
CA VAL A 86 3.23 -24.02 -31.03
C VAL A 86 4.37 -23.23 -31.67
N ILE A 87 5.31 -22.75 -30.84
CA ILE A 87 6.74 -22.76 -31.16
C ILE A 87 7.46 -22.91 -29.82
N VAL A 88 7.65 -24.16 -29.39
CA VAL A 88 8.78 -24.54 -28.53
C VAL A 88 9.61 -25.51 -29.35
N GLY A 89 10.91 -25.20 -29.47
CA GLY A 89 11.95 -26.19 -29.66
C GLY A 89 12.45 -26.38 -31.09
N SER A 90 13.64 -25.85 -31.38
CA SER A 90 14.86 -26.67 -31.52
C SER A 90 15.99 -25.89 -32.19
N ALA A 91 17.12 -25.75 -31.49
CA ALA A 91 18.47 -25.98 -32.01
C ALA A 91 19.48 -25.75 -30.89
N ALA A 92 20.22 -26.81 -30.56
CA ALA A 92 21.30 -26.80 -29.58
C ALA A 92 22.67 -26.70 -30.28
N ALA A 93 23.64 -26.22 -29.50
CA ALA A 93 25.10 -26.43 -29.55
C ALA A 93 25.98 -25.62 -30.53
N ALA A 94 26.84 -24.77 -29.96
CA ALA A 94 28.29 -24.73 -30.22
C ALA A 94 29.05 -24.00 -29.08
N THR A 95 30.28 -24.45 -28.84
CA THR A 95 31.15 -24.27 -27.66
C THR A 95 32.04 -23.01 -27.65
N ALA A 96 32.26 -22.49 -26.42
CA ALA A 96 33.47 -21.91 -25.80
C ALA A 96 34.26 -20.75 -26.47
N ALA A 97 34.34 -19.62 -25.75
CA ALA A 97 35.59 -18.88 -25.51
C ALA A 97 35.45 -17.99 -24.25
N VAL A 98 36.33 -18.21 -23.27
CA VAL A 98 36.51 -17.35 -22.09
C VAL A 98 37.28 -16.11 -22.52
N ALA A 99 36.74 -14.91 -22.26
CA ALA A 99 37.51 -13.68 -22.20
C ALA A 99 37.01 -12.86 -21.01
N ALA A 100 37.82 -12.85 -19.95
CA ALA A 100 37.64 -11.97 -18.81
C ALA A 100 37.87 -10.52 -19.25
N VAL A 101 36.94 -9.64 -18.91
CA VAL A 101 37.21 -8.21 -18.82
C VAL A 101 36.65 -7.72 -17.49
N SER A 102 37.50 -7.71 -16.48
CA SER A 102 37.27 -6.94 -15.25
C SER A 102 37.54 -5.48 -15.60
N ILE A 103 36.50 -4.65 -15.63
CA ILE A 103 36.67 -3.19 -15.55
C ILE A 103 36.31 -2.78 -14.14
N GLU A 104 37.38 -2.63 -13.36
CA GLU A 104 37.45 -1.87 -12.13
C GLU A 104 36.89 -0.45 -12.37
N HIS A 105 35.86 -0.06 -11.64
CA HIS A 105 35.48 1.35 -11.51
C HIS A 105 35.54 1.75 -10.04
N LEU A 106 36.78 1.82 -9.55
CA LEU A 106 37.13 2.65 -8.41
C LEU A 106 37.32 4.10 -8.88
N VAL A 107 36.99 5.04 -7.98
CA VAL A 107 37.14 6.50 -8.06
C VAL A 107 35.94 7.18 -8.76
N THR A 108 35.12 7.99 -8.09
CA THR A 108 35.41 8.97 -7.03
C THR A 108 34.44 8.87 -5.86
N GLY A 109 35.00 8.81 -4.64
CA GLY A 109 34.30 9.28 -3.47
C GLY A 109 33.88 10.74 -3.64
N ARG A 110 32.58 10.97 -3.51
CA ARG A 110 32.09 12.20 -2.90
C ARG A 110 31.28 11.70 -1.73
N GLY A 111 31.89 11.75 -0.54
CA GLY A 111 31.18 11.51 0.70
C GLY A 111 29.96 12.41 0.69
N VAL A 112 28.79 11.80 0.52
CA VAL A 112 27.55 12.42 0.94
C VAL A 112 27.72 12.51 2.45
N PRO A 113 27.80 13.71 3.05
CA PRO A 113 27.72 13.77 4.50
C PRO A 113 26.44 13.03 4.87
N ALA A 114 26.52 12.14 5.86
CA ALA A 114 25.35 11.51 6.45
C ALA A 114 24.38 12.64 6.84
N GLY A 115 23.46 12.92 5.93
CA GLY A 115 22.41 13.89 6.11
C GLY A 115 21.45 13.25 7.08
N THR A 116 21.30 13.92 8.21
CA THR A 116 20.22 13.75 9.17
C THR A 116 18.92 13.27 8.49
N GLU A 117 18.51 12.08 8.92
CA GLU A 117 17.13 11.61 9.07
C GLU A 117 16.19 11.87 7.89
N GLN A 118 15.99 10.83 7.08
CA GLN A 118 14.74 10.66 6.35
C GLN A 118 13.66 10.20 7.34
N ALA A 119 13.22 11.11 8.20
CA ALA A 119 11.97 10.94 8.93
C ALA A 119 10.86 10.67 7.90
N GLY A 120 9.99 9.71 8.19
CA GLY A 120 8.87 9.41 7.30
C GLY A 120 7.99 10.64 7.10
N ALA A 121 7.31 10.71 5.96
CA ALA A 121 6.39 11.81 5.68
C ALA A 121 5.32 11.94 6.79
N GLU A 122 4.94 13.15 7.14
CA GLU A 122 3.88 13.37 8.12
C GLU A 122 2.49 13.07 7.50
N LEU A 123 1.67 12.32 8.24
CA LEU A 123 0.28 12.05 7.90
C LEU A 123 -0.59 13.22 8.34
N VAL A 124 -0.96 14.07 7.38
CA VAL A 124 -1.87 15.19 7.62
C VAL A 124 -3.26 14.84 7.08
N PRO A 125 -4.27 14.63 7.93
CA PRO A 125 -5.64 14.38 7.47
C PRO A 125 -6.29 15.66 6.95
N ASN A 126 -7.08 15.55 5.86
CA ASN A 126 -7.88 16.67 5.35
C ASN A 126 -8.90 17.17 6.40
N GLU A 127 -9.52 16.25 7.14
CA GLU A 127 -10.43 16.53 8.26
C GLU A 127 -9.98 15.82 9.54
N GLY A 128 -9.00 16.42 10.22
CA GLY A 128 -8.40 15.87 11.43
C GLY A 128 -9.21 16.13 12.72
N ALA A 129 -9.13 15.19 13.64
CA ALA A 129 -9.46 15.38 15.04
C ALA A 129 -8.34 14.79 15.90
N TRP A 130 -8.11 15.39 17.06
CA TRP A 130 -7.21 14.84 18.07
C TRP A 130 -7.92 13.69 18.79
N LEU A 131 -7.37 12.49 18.65
CA LEU A 131 -7.95 11.26 19.20
C LEU A 131 -6.99 10.66 20.22
N ALA A 132 -7.50 10.40 21.42
CA ALA A 132 -6.71 9.75 22.47
C ALA A 132 -6.42 8.29 22.08
N VAL A 133 -5.16 7.90 22.17
CA VAL A 133 -4.67 6.56 21.80
C VAL A 133 -4.04 5.80 22.97
N ALA A 134 -3.56 6.52 23.99
CA ALA A 134 -3.03 5.92 25.21
C ALA A 134 -3.13 6.91 26.39
N LYS A 135 -3.01 6.43 27.62
CA LYS A 135 -2.69 7.29 28.77
C LYS A 135 -1.20 7.57 28.78
N SER A 136 -0.83 8.80 29.13
CA SER A 136 0.58 9.17 29.28
C SER A 136 1.29 8.29 30.34
N ALA A 137 0.59 7.96 31.42
CA ALA A 137 1.10 7.10 32.49
C ALA A 137 1.39 5.66 32.05
N ASP A 138 0.76 5.19 30.97
CA ASP A 138 0.96 3.84 30.44
C ASP A 138 2.16 3.79 29.46
N LEU A 139 2.63 4.95 28.98
CA LEU A 139 3.72 5.08 28.02
C LEU A 139 5.02 5.52 28.72
N ALA A 140 5.69 4.56 29.36
CA ALA A 140 7.01 4.74 29.96
C ALA A 140 8.07 5.07 28.92
N GLU A 141 9.17 5.72 29.33
CA GLU A 141 10.32 5.97 28.47
C GLU A 141 10.89 4.64 27.92
N GLY A 142 11.16 4.62 26.61
CA GLY A 142 11.59 3.43 25.87
C GLY A 142 10.46 2.46 25.51
N SER A 143 9.24 2.62 26.04
CA SER A 143 8.13 1.72 25.70
C SER A 143 7.44 2.10 24.39
N VAL A 144 6.85 1.09 23.75
CA VAL A 144 6.06 1.22 22.52
C VAL A 144 4.68 0.60 22.78
N LEU A 145 3.61 1.34 22.50
CA LEU A 145 2.23 0.86 22.61
C LEU A 145 1.55 0.90 21.25
N PRO A 146 0.89 -0.20 20.81
CA PRO A 146 0.05 -0.17 19.63
C PRO A 146 -1.25 0.61 19.90
N PHE A 147 -1.81 1.22 18.86
CA PHE A 147 -3.16 1.76 18.88
C PHE A 147 -3.92 1.43 17.59
N GLU A 148 -5.25 1.42 17.72
CA GLU A 148 -6.16 1.15 16.62
C GLU A 148 -7.37 2.09 16.72
N LEU A 149 -7.53 2.91 15.69
CA LEU A 149 -8.67 3.80 15.48
C LEU A 149 -9.47 3.27 14.27
N PRO A 150 -10.72 3.70 14.06
CA PRO A 150 -11.54 3.20 12.95
C PRO A 150 -10.93 3.38 11.56
N THR A 151 -10.08 4.39 11.37
CA THR A 151 -9.51 4.77 10.07
C THR A 151 -8.01 4.55 9.97
N VAL A 152 -7.30 4.44 11.10
CA VAL A 152 -5.84 4.36 11.15
C VAL A 152 -5.37 3.46 12.28
N THR A 153 -4.22 2.84 12.12
CA THR A 153 -3.54 2.07 13.16
C THR A 153 -2.09 2.51 13.23
N GLY A 154 -1.49 2.41 14.42
CA GLY A 154 -0.14 2.89 14.64
C GLY A 154 0.46 2.42 15.94
N PHE A 155 1.63 2.98 16.21
CA PHE A 155 2.38 2.75 17.44
C PHE A 155 2.77 4.11 18.01
N VAL A 156 2.60 4.29 19.31
CA VAL A 156 3.15 5.42 20.05
C VAL A 156 4.35 4.96 20.87
N ARG A 157 5.40 5.78 20.92
CA ARG A 157 6.55 5.52 21.78
C ARG A 157 6.96 6.77 22.54
N ARG A 158 7.60 6.59 23.68
CA ARG A 158 8.32 7.68 24.37
C ARG A 158 9.81 7.46 24.18
N ALA A 159 10.43 8.26 23.34
CA ALA A 159 11.86 8.20 23.07
C ALA A 159 12.69 8.60 24.31
N ALA A 160 13.98 8.27 24.28
CA ALA A 160 14.92 8.71 25.30
C ALA A 160 14.92 10.25 25.38
N GLY A 161 14.76 10.80 26.59
CA GLY A 161 14.58 12.24 26.80
C GLY A 161 13.12 12.71 26.82
N GLY A 162 12.16 11.78 26.75
CA GLY A 162 10.75 12.02 27.09
C GLY A 162 9.85 12.45 25.92
N ASN A 163 10.40 12.64 24.73
CA ASN A 163 9.62 13.00 23.53
C ASN A 163 8.69 11.86 23.14
N VAL A 164 7.42 12.19 22.87
CA VAL A 164 6.44 11.23 22.38
C VAL A 164 6.41 11.29 20.87
N GLU A 165 6.41 10.12 20.23
CA GLU A 165 6.33 9.97 18.79
C GLU A 165 5.27 8.93 18.42
N ALA A 166 4.66 9.10 17.26
CA ALA A 166 3.64 8.21 16.73
C ALA A 166 3.93 7.88 15.27
N VAL A 167 3.95 6.58 14.92
CA VAL A 167 4.20 6.09 13.56
C VAL A 167 3.06 5.22 13.05
N SER A 168 2.85 5.24 11.73
CA SER A 168 1.87 4.37 11.06
C SER A 168 2.16 2.90 11.28
N GLY A 169 1.12 2.12 11.58
CA GLY A 169 1.18 0.67 11.73
C GLY A 169 1.02 -0.06 10.41
N VAL A 170 1.16 0.64 9.28
CA VAL A 170 0.90 0.14 7.93
C VAL A 170 2.20 0.11 7.14
N CYS A 171 2.60 -1.08 6.69
CA CYS A 171 3.78 -1.26 5.87
C CYS A 171 3.68 -0.46 4.57
N THR A 172 4.67 0.39 4.30
CA THR A 172 4.76 1.26 3.11
C THR A 172 5.03 0.52 1.80
N HIS A 173 5.19 -0.80 1.84
CA HIS A 173 5.26 -1.62 0.62
C HIS A 173 3.88 -1.87 0.01
N GLN A 174 3.03 -2.65 0.70
CA GLN A 174 1.72 -3.09 0.19
C GLN A 174 0.61 -3.01 1.24
N GLY A 175 0.81 -2.25 2.33
CA GLY A 175 -0.25 -1.95 3.28
C GLY A 175 -0.54 -3.03 4.33
N CYS A 176 0.32 -4.04 4.50
CA CYS A 176 0.17 -5.03 5.58
C CYS A 176 0.25 -4.34 6.96
N LYS A 177 -0.63 -4.73 7.90
CA LYS A 177 -0.55 -4.29 9.30
C LYS A 177 0.73 -4.83 9.94
N LEU A 178 1.46 -3.97 10.63
CA LEU A 178 2.68 -4.30 11.35
C LEU A 178 2.34 -4.80 12.75
N TRP A 179 3.25 -5.58 13.32
CA TRP A 179 3.23 -5.97 14.73
C TRP A 179 4.55 -5.59 15.39
N PHE A 180 4.52 -5.21 16.65
CA PHE A 180 5.73 -4.90 17.41
C PHE A 180 6.33 -6.19 17.98
N ASP A 181 7.60 -6.45 17.65
CA ASP A 181 8.42 -7.42 18.35
C ASP A 181 9.27 -6.71 19.40
N ASP A 182 8.86 -6.86 20.65
CA ASP A 182 9.57 -6.32 21.82
C ASP A 182 11.01 -6.88 21.94
N SER A 183 11.22 -8.16 21.58
CA SER A 183 12.52 -8.81 21.73
C SER A 183 13.59 -8.29 20.76
N ALA A 184 13.17 -7.79 19.59
CA ALA A 184 14.06 -7.22 18.58
C ALA A 184 13.87 -5.71 18.42
N ASP A 185 13.06 -5.08 19.29
CA ASP A 185 12.68 -3.66 19.24
C ASP A 185 12.34 -3.21 17.79
N SER A 186 11.42 -3.93 17.14
CA SER A 186 11.12 -3.70 15.72
C SER A 186 9.66 -3.91 15.35
N LEU A 187 9.17 -3.09 14.41
CA LEU A 187 7.86 -3.22 13.79
C LEU A 187 7.98 -4.13 12.57
N ARG A 188 7.34 -5.31 12.60
CA ARG A 188 7.53 -6.35 11.60
C ARG A 188 6.33 -6.52 10.67
N CYS A 189 6.62 -6.61 9.38
CA CYS A 189 5.65 -6.95 8.35
C CYS A 189 5.56 -8.48 8.21
N PRO A 190 4.36 -9.08 8.29
CA PRO A 190 4.20 -10.54 8.15
C PRO A 190 4.39 -11.04 6.70
N CYS A 191 4.50 -10.13 5.72
CA CYS A 191 4.38 -10.47 4.30
C CYS A 191 5.72 -10.85 3.62
N HIS A 192 6.82 -10.15 3.89
CA HIS A 192 8.12 -10.34 3.19
C HIS A 192 9.33 -9.86 4.00
N VAL A 193 9.30 -10.14 5.31
CA VAL A 193 10.40 -9.87 6.27
C VAL A 193 10.92 -8.43 6.26
N THR A 194 10.08 -7.46 5.87
CA THR A 194 10.41 -6.05 6.08
C THR A 194 10.19 -5.71 7.55
N SER A 195 11.17 -5.05 8.15
CA SER A 195 11.04 -4.50 9.49
C SER A 195 11.41 -3.03 9.53
N PHE A 196 10.83 -2.33 10.48
CA PHE A 196 11.06 -0.93 10.76
C PHE A 196 11.43 -0.75 12.23
N SER A 197 12.14 0.32 12.56
CA SER A 197 12.36 0.72 13.95
C SER A 197 11.04 1.25 14.54
N PRO A 198 10.93 1.37 15.87
CA PRO A 198 9.83 2.11 16.49
C PRO A 198 9.77 3.58 16.07
N ALA A 199 10.86 4.11 15.49
CA ALA A 199 10.94 5.42 14.85
C ALA A 199 10.49 5.45 13.39
N GLY A 200 10.09 4.31 12.83
CA GLY A 200 9.60 4.22 11.47
C GLY A 200 10.70 4.09 10.41
N GLU A 201 11.98 4.06 10.79
CA GLU A 201 13.07 3.84 9.85
C GLU A 201 13.08 2.40 9.34
N VAL A 202 13.45 2.19 8.07
CA VAL A 202 13.57 0.83 7.51
C VAL A 202 14.80 0.16 8.11
N LEU A 203 14.60 -0.97 8.80
CA LEU A 203 15.70 -1.77 9.36
C LEU A 203 16.13 -2.88 8.41
N THR A 204 15.18 -3.66 7.90
CA THR A 204 15.47 -4.78 6.99
C THR A 204 14.41 -4.88 5.88
N HIS A 205 14.81 -5.35 4.70
CA HIS A 205 13.91 -5.73 3.62
C HIS A 205 14.58 -6.73 2.66
N GLN A 206 13.75 -7.52 1.96
CA GLN A 206 14.19 -8.41 0.87
C GLN A 206 13.65 -7.96 -0.50
N LEU A 207 13.12 -6.74 -0.57
CA LEU A 207 12.54 -6.16 -1.78
C LEU A 207 13.63 -5.61 -2.72
N PRO A 208 13.44 -5.67 -4.05
CA PRO A 208 14.37 -5.08 -5.03
C PRO A 208 14.58 -3.58 -4.84
N ILE A 209 13.56 -2.88 -4.32
CA ILE A 209 13.59 -1.47 -3.96
C ILE A 209 13.20 -1.37 -2.49
N ALA A 210 14.01 -0.66 -1.71
CA ALA A 210 13.71 -0.41 -0.31
C ALA A 210 12.34 0.30 -0.17
N PRO A 211 11.49 -0.14 0.77
CA PRO A 211 10.28 0.60 1.08
C PRO A 211 10.63 1.97 1.68
N LYS A 212 9.69 2.92 1.67
CA LYS A 212 9.89 4.20 2.37
C LYS A 212 9.81 4.01 3.89
N PRO A 213 10.44 4.86 4.71
CA PRO A 213 10.17 4.91 6.14
C PRO A 213 8.68 5.08 6.44
N LEU A 214 8.24 4.60 7.61
CA LEU A 214 6.86 4.71 8.05
C LEU A 214 6.50 6.18 8.26
N PRO A 215 5.36 6.63 7.74
CA PRO A 215 4.94 8.00 7.95
C PRO A 215 4.50 8.22 9.41
N HIS A 216 4.72 9.43 9.91
CA HIS A 216 4.45 9.82 11.30
C HIS A 216 3.07 10.45 11.45
N PHE A 217 2.47 10.33 12.63
CA PHE A 217 1.32 11.15 13.01
C PHE A 217 1.79 12.36 13.81
N GLU A 218 1.11 13.48 13.66
CA GLU A 218 1.21 14.56 14.64
C GLU A 218 0.71 14.03 15.98
N VAL A 219 1.49 14.21 17.04
CA VAL A 219 1.21 13.68 18.38
C VAL A 219 1.34 14.79 19.41
N ARG A 220 0.46 14.75 20.42
CA ARG A 220 0.54 15.64 21.58
C ARG A 220 0.16 14.92 22.85
N GLU A 221 0.66 15.44 23.96
CA GLU A 221 0.26 15.03 25.28
C GLU A 221 -0.66 16.09 25.90
N ARG A 222 -1.90 15.71 26.23
CA ARG A 222 -2.91 16.64 26.77
C ARG A 222 -3.74 15.98 27.86
N ALA A 223 -3.82 16.63 29.02
CA ALA A 223 -4.62 16.17 30.16
C ALA A 223 -4.39 14.69 30.54
N GLY A 224 -3.12 14.24 30.50
CA GLY A 224 -2.73 12.87 30.82
C GLY A 224 -3.02 11.83 29.73
N ASN A 225 -3.44 12.25 28.53
CA ASN A 225 -3.62 11.38 27.37
C ASN A 225 -2.56 11.69 26.29
N ILE A 226 -2.13 10.65 25.60
CA ILE A 226 -1.44 10.77 24.31
C ILE A 226 -2.51 10.83 23.23
N GLU A 227 -2.51 11.88 22.44
CA GLU A 227 -3.45 12.10 21.34
C GLU A 227 -2.70 12.17 20.02
N VAL A 228 -3.26 11.58 18.97
CA VAL A 228 -2.76 11.70 17.59
C VAL A 228 -3.77 12.45 16.73
N LEU A 229 -3.28 13.23 15.75
CA LEU A 229 -4.13 13.85 14.75
C LEU A 229 -4.47 12.83 13.67
N ALA A 230 -5.75 12.45 13.57
CA ALA A 230 -6.21 11.44 12.63
C ALA A 230 -7.60 11.80 12.06
N PRO A 231 -8.04 11.17 10.94
CA PRO A 231 -9.35 11.45 10.38
C PRO A 231 -10.46 11.25 11.41
N ARG A 232 -11.41 12.20 11.46
CA ARG A 232 -12.57 12.10 12.34
C ARG A 232 -13.32 10.79 12.04
N PRO A 233 -13.62 9.95 13.06
CA PRO A 233 -14.44 8.77 12.85
C PRO A 233 -15.81 9.18 12.27
N PRO A 234 -16.35 8.43 11.30
CA PRO A 234 -17.68 8.71 10.78
C PRO A 234 -18.70 8.67 11.94
N ALA A 235 -19.66 9.59 11.94
CA ALA A 235 -20.76 9.54 12.88
C ALA A 235 -21.44 8.17 12.74
N ARG A 236 -21.57 7.43 13.84
CA ARG A 236 -22.26 6.14 13.83
C ARG A 236 -23.69 6.40 13.32
N PRO A 237 -24.18 5.73 12.27
CA PRO A 237 -25.59 5.83 11.92
C PRO A 237 -26.42 5.35 13.12
N ALA A 238 -27.46 6.11 13.45
CA ALA A 238 -28.41 5.82 14.52
C ALA A 238 -29.20 4.53 14.25
#